data_AF-A0A2V2SC31-F1
#
_entry.id   AF-A0A2V2SC31-F1
#
_cell.length_a   1.000
_cell.length_b   1.000
_cell.length_c   1.000
_cell.angle_alpha   90.00
_cell.angle_beta   90.00
_cell.angle_gamma   90.00
#
_symmetry.space_group_name_H-M   'P 1'
#
loop_
_entity.id
_entity.type
_entity.pdbx_description
1 polymer ?
#
loop_
_entity_poly.entity_id
_entity_poly.type
_entity_poly.pdbx_seq_one_letter_code
_entity_poly.pdbx_strand_id
1 'polypeptide(L)'
;MSVENSGSKEVDALVVQLVSTRPAPHPSGYDEMTAADYMALPYMTAQVSNAIVRLKAMGPAIFPALVTHLRDDRYSFSDIIAAWDNLKVRDAVVEVLCDGHYMFSGYKFRDTPSGTVFYLSFGHYLHAKEPAKWAQWAKAKSRLAILNDFIDWCISKEEERGFTDENQRNKLLARYAKAREEVRKEYSEKVPSADRDARNRKKTDKK
;
A
#
# COMPACT_ATOMS: atom_id res chain seq x y z
N MET A 1 11.26 -22.59 1.72
CA MET A 1 9.79 -22.65 1.68
C MET A 1 9.32 -22.33 0.28
N SER A 2 8.35 -23.09 -0.23
CA SER A 2 7.74 -22.89 -1.55
C SER A 2 6.71 -21.76 -1.52
N VAL A 3 6.54 -21.08 -2.66
CA VAL A 3 5.46 -20.10 -2.88
C VAL A 3 4.12 -20.81 -2.67
N GLU A 4 3.21 -20.22 -1.90
CA GLU A 4 1.87 -20.79 -1.73
C GLU A 4 1.16 -20.85 -3.09
N ASN A 5 0.50 -21.97 -3.42
CA ASN A 5 -0.26 -22.05 -4.66
C ASN A 5 -1.58 -21.28 -4.46
N SER A 6 -1.66 -20.09 -5.03
CA SER A 6 -2.84 -19.22 -4.90
C SER A 6 -3.98 -19.58 -5.84
N GLY A 7 -3.77 -20.57 -6.73
CA GLY A 7 -4.67 -20.88 -7.84
C GLY A 7 -4.47 -19.96 -9.06
N SER A 8 -3.53 -19.00 -9.01
CA SER A 8 -3.15 -18.15 -10.14
C SER A 8 -1.64 -18.20 -10.40
N LYS A 9 -1.24 -18.96 -11.43
CA LYS A 9 0.17 -19.12 -11.81
C LYS A 9 0.85 -17.77 -12.12
N GLU A 10 0.12 -16.82 -12.68
CA GLU A 10 0.66 -15.49 -12.99
C GLU A 10 0.96 -14.68 -11.73
N VAL A 11 0.04 -14.69 -10.76
CA VAL A 11 0.23 -14.02 -9.47
C VAL A 11 1.38 -14.67 -8.72
N ASP A 12 1.42 -16.00 -8.66
CA ASP A 12 2.48 -16.73 -7.97
C ASP A 12 3.87 -16.44 -8.58
N ALA A 13 3.96 -16.37 -9.90
CA ALA A 13 5.19 -16.02 -10.60
C ALA A 13 5.66 -14.58 -10.31
N LEU A 14 4.72 -13.63 -10.17
CA LEU A 14 5.04 -12.26 -9.76
C LEU A 14 5.45 -12.18 -8.29
N VAL A 15 4.80 -12.95 -7.41
CA VAL A 15 5.16 -13.02 -5.99
C VAL A 15 6.55 -13.60 -5.79
N VAL A 16 6.98 -14.59 -6.60
CA VAL A 16 8.37 -15.05 -6.61
C VAL A 16 9.34 -13.89 -6.88
N GLN A 17 9.00 -12.97 -7.77
CA GLN A 17 9.85 -11.83 -8.11
C GLN A 17 9.91 -10.77 -7.00
N LEU A 18 8.97 -10.81 -6.03
CA LEU A 18 9.05 -9.99 -4.83
C LEU A 18 10.14 -10.46 -3.87
N VAL A 19 10.68 -11.66 -4.02
CA VAL A 19 11.80 -12.13 -3.21
C VAL A 19 13.09 -11.48 -3.68
N SER A 20 13.81 -10.85 -2.76
CA SER A 20 15.12 -10.28 -3.05
C SER A 20 16.12 -11.38 -3.37
N THR A 21 16.87 -11.21 -4.46
CA THR A 21 17.98 -12.10 -4.82
C THR A 21 19.23 -11.83 -4.00
N ARG A 22 19.27 -10.69 -3.29
CA ARG A 22 20.34 -10.32 -2.35
C ARG A 22 19.97 -10.75 -0.94
N PRO A 23 20.93 -11.20 -0.10
CA PRO A 23 20.65 -11.45 1.30
C PRO A 23 20.22 -10.17 2.01
N ALA A 24 19.44 -10.32 3.08
CA ALA A 24 19.12 -9.20 3.95
C ALA A 24 20.42 -8.61 4.52
N PRO A 25 20.58 -7.27 4.54
CA PRO A 25 21.75 -6.64 5.11
C PRO A 25 21.87 -7.02 6.59
N HIS A 26 23.10 -7.25 7.06
CA HIS A 26 23.33 -7.53 8.46
C HIS A 26 22.96 -6.31 9.32
N PRO A 27 22.43 -6.49 10.54
CA PRO A 27 22.11 -5.38 11.45
C PRO A 27 23.30 -4.59 11.99
N SER A 28 24.49 -4.68 11.37
CA SER A 28 25.65 -3.89 11.75
C SER A 28 25.46 -2.46 11.25
N GLY A 29 25.28 -1.55 12.20
CA GLY A 29 24.95 -0.15 11.97
C GLY A 29 26.01 0.60 11.16
N TYR A 30 25.51 1.64 10.50
CA TYR A 30 26.27 2.67 9.80
C TYR A 30 27.24 2.13 8.76
N ASP A 31 26.70 1.84 7.59
CA ASP A 31 27.46 2.06 6.36
C ASP A 31 28.02 3.49 6.41
N GLU A 32 29.27 3.68 5.95
CA GLU A 32 29.98 4.97 5.90
C GLU A 32 29.31 6.03 4.99
N MET A 33 28.08 5.76 4.53
CA MET A 33 27.30 6.64 3.68
C MET A 33 26.81 7.88 4.43
N THR A 34 26.85 9.01 3.74
CA THR A 34 26.19 10.21 4.23
C THR A 34 24.67 10.04 4.22
N ALA A 35 23.96 10.83 5.01
CA ALA A 35 22.50 10.86 4.96
C ALA A 35 21.96 11.19 3.56
N ALA A 36 22.69 11.97 2.76
CA ALA A 36 22.30 12.31 1.39
C ALA A 36 22.40 11.10 0.46
N ASP A 37 23.49 10.34 0.53
CA ASP A 37 23.68 9.12 -0.26
C ASP A 37 22.65 8.06 0.13
N TYR A 38 22.37 7.93 1.42
CA TYR A 38 21.33 7.04 1.93
C TYR A 38 19.94 7.39 1.37
N MET A 39 19.59 8.67 1.30
CA MET A 39 18.31 9.15 0.76
C MET A 39 18.23 9.06 -0.78
N ALA A 40 19.37 8.96 -1.47
CA ALA A 40 19.44 8.81 -2.91
C ALA A 40 19.29 7.35 -3.38
N LEU A 41 19.44 6.39 -2.47
CA LEU A 41 19.29 4.97 -2.79
C LEU A 41 17.82 4.61 -2.99
N PRO A 42 17.49 3.85 -4.06
CA PRO A 42 16.13 3.40 -4.28
C PRO A 42 15.66 2.49 -3.14
N TYR A 43 14.41 2.64 -2.73
CA TYR A 43 13.80 1.84 -1.67
C TYR A 43 13.51 0.39 -2.09
N MET A 44 13.86 -0.06 -3.30
CA MET A 44 13.76 -1.46 -3.69
C MET A 44 14.53 -1.73 -4.98
N THR A 45 14.92 -2.99 -5.17
CA THR A 45 15.46 -3.45 -6.45
C THR A 45 14.48 -3.16 -7.58
N ALA A 46 15.01 -2.95 -8.79
CA ALA A 46 14.18 -2.83 -10.00
C ALA A 46 13.26 -4.04 -10.20
N GLN A 47 13.72 -5.25 -9.88
CA GLN A 47 12.92 -6.48 -9.96
C GLN A 47 11.67 -6.40 -9.08
N VAL A 48 11.84 -6.06 -7.81
CA VAL A 48 10.75 -5.97 -6.82
C VAL A 48 9.79 -4.83 -7.19
N SER A 49 10.33 -3.67 -7.56
CA SER A 49 9.54 -2.54 -8.04
C SER A 49 8.67 -2.91 -9.24
N ASN A 50 9.25 -3.58 -10.25
CA ASN A 50 8.53 -4.01 -11.43
C ASN A 50 7.43 -5.03 -11.11
N ALA A 51 7.71 -5.98 -10.21
CA ALA A 51 6.72 -6.95 -9.76
C ALA A 51 5.54 -6.27 -9.05
N ILE A 52 5.80 -5.31 -8.14
CA ILE A 52 4.76 -4.52 -7.47
C ILE A 52 3.91 -3.75 -8.50
N VAL A 53 4.54 -3.06 -9.46
CA VAL A 53 3.84 -2.31 -10.51
C VAL A 53 2.92 -3.24 -11.32
N ARG A 54 3.42 -4.42 -11.73
CA ARG A 54 2.64 -5.40 -12.48
C ARG A 54 1.47 -5.93 -11.67
N LEU A 55 1.69 -6.30 -10.40
CA LEU A 55 0.62 -6.75 -9.51
C LEU A 55 -0.43 -5.66 -9.26
N LYS A 56 -0.02 -4.40 -9.08
CA LYS A 56 -0.94 -3.26 -8.95
C LYS A 56 -1.80 -3.08 -10.21
N ALA A 57 -1.19 -3.20 -11.39
CA ALA A 57 -1.86 -3.08 -12.69
C ALA A 57 -2.90 -4.17 -12.98
N MET A 58 -2.74 -5.38 -12.42
CA MET A 58 -3.75 -6.46 -12.51
C MET A 58 -5.04 -6.11 -11.75
N GLY A 59 -4.99 -5.12 -10.86
CA GLY A 59 -6.16 -4.60 -10.16
C GLY A 59 -6.76 -5.54 -9.11
N PRO A 60 -7.94 -5.20 -8.56
CA PRO A 60 -8.54 -5.95 -7.44
C PRO A 60 -8.92 -7.40 -7.77
N ALA A 61 -9.07 -7.76 -9.04
CA ALA A 61 -9.43 -9.11 -9.46
C ALA A 61 -8.47 -10.19 -8.94
N ILE A 62 -7.19 -9.87 -8.75
CA ILE A 62 -6.18 -10.80 -8.25
C ILE A 62 -6.12 -10.90 -6.72
N PHE A 63 -6.83 -10.05 -5.98
CA PHE A 63 -6.69 -9.99 -4.52
C PHE A 63 -6.97 -11.32 -3.81
N PRO A 64 -7.97 -12.14 -4.20
CA PRO A 64 -8.16 -13.45 -3.59
C PRO A 64 -6.94 -14.37 -3.68
N ALA A 65 -6.21 -14.31 -4.80
CA ALA A 65 -4.96 -15.03 -4.97
C ALA A 65 -3.84 -14.37 -4.18
N LEU A 66 -3.75 -13.04 -4.21
CA LEU A 66 -2.66 -12.31 -3.57
C LEU A 66 -2.68 -12.42 -2.03
N VAL A 67 -3.86 -12.48 -1.40
CA VAL A 67 -3.95 -12.57 0.07
C VAL A 67 -3.49 -13.91 0.64
N THR A 68 -3.32 -14.96 -0.16
CA THR A 68 -2.70 -16.22 0.33
C THR A 68 -1.26 -15.97 0.76
N HIS A 69 -0.56 -15.07 0.06
CA HIS A 69 0.84 -14.73 0.30
C HIS A 69 1.08 -13.80 1.50
N LEU A 70 0.06 -13.46 2.30
CA LEU A 70 0.20 -12.61 3.50
C LEU A 70 1.01 -13.26 4.62
N ARG A 71 1.35 -14.56 4.50
CA ARG A 71 2.21 -15.28 5.43
C ARG A 71 3.65 -15.42 4.94
N ASP A 72 3.93 -15.01 3.72
CA ASP A 72 5.25 -15.15 3.11
C ASP A 72 6.26 -14.25 3.81
N ASP A 73 7.16 -14.88 4.55
CA ASP A 73 8.16 -14.21 5.39
C ASP A 73 9.53 -14.10 4.73
N ARG A 74 9.65 -14.51 3.46
CA ARG A 74 10.87 -14.35 2.67
C ARG A 74 11.21 -12.88 2.53
N TYR A 75 12.49 -12.57 2.53
CA TYR A 75 12.99 -11.21 2.38
C TYR A 75 12.63 -10.64 1.00
N SER A 76 12.10 -9.41 0.96
CA SER A 76 11.60 -8.79 -0.25
C SER A 76 12.42 -7.61 -0.76
N PHE A 77 13.05 -6.84 0.13
CA PHE A 77 13.69 -5.58 -0.25
C PHE A 77 15.19 -5.75 -0.59
N SER A 78 15.87 -4.77 -1.21
CA SER A 78 17.28 -4.44 -0.97
C SER A 78 17.69 -3.25 -1.86
N ASP A 79 18.35 -2.26 -1.29
CA ASP A 79 19.20 -1.16 -1.85
C ASP A 79 19.47 -0.10 -0.75
N ILE A 80 18.82 -0.23 0.41
CA ILE A 80 19.03 0.58 1.61
C ILE A 80 19.50 -0.34 2.74
N ILE A 81 20.52 0.09 3.47
CA ILE A 81 21.08 -0.59 4.65
C ILE A 81 20.34 -0.11 5.91
N ALA A 82 19.02 -0.21 5.83
CA ALA A 82 18.12 0.10 6.93
C ALA A 82 17.80 -1.22 7.65
N ALA A 83 18.70 -1.70 8.52
CA ALA A 83 18.53 -2.97 9.23
C ALA A 83 17.18 -3.12 9.99
N TRP A 84 16.55 -2.01 10.36
CA TRP A 84 15.26 -1.93 11.02
C TRP A 84 14.03 -2.32 10.17
N ASP A 85 14.14 -2.41 8.84
CA ASP A 85 13.02 -2.76 7.95
C ASP A 85 13.43 -3.87 6.97
N ASN A 86 13.84 -5.04 7.50
CA ASN A 86 13.94 -6.25 6.70
C ASN A 86 12.54 -6.69 6.23
N LEU A 87 11.99 -5.97 5.24
CA LEU A 87 10.65 -6.17 4.73
C LEU A 87 10.54 -7.53 4.07
N LYS A 88 9.40 -8.14 4.31
CA LYS A 88 9.05 -9.47 3.85
C LYS A 88 8.12 -9.38 2.66
N VAL A 89 7.99 -10.47 1.90
CA VAL A 89 7.08 -10.55 0.75
C VAL A 89 5.65 -10.17 1.15
N ARG A 90 5.17 -10.59 2.33
CA ARG A 90 3.87 -10.17 2.85
C ARG A 90 3.70 -8.65 2.97
N ASP A 91 4.76 -7.90 3.24
CA ASP A 91 4.71 -6.45 3.38
C ASP A 91 4.57 -5.80 1.99
N ALA A 92 5.31 -6.30 0.99
CA ALA A 92 5.14 -5.93 -0.41
C ALA A 92 3.75 -6.31 -0.96
N VAL A 93 3.19 -7.44 -0.52
CA VAL A 93 1.81 -7.82 -0.83
C VAL A 93 0.83 -6.79 -0.26
N VAL A 94 0.98 -6.39 0.99
CA VAL A 94 0.13 -5.35 1.59
C VAL A 94 0.24 -4.02 0.84
N GLU A 95 1.45 -3.64 0.42
CA GLU A 95 1.71 -2.47 -0.43
C GLU A 95 0.93 -2.52 -1.76
N VAL A 96 0.85 -3.70 -2.39
CA VAL A 96 0.02 -3.89 -3.59
C VAL A 96 -1.48 -3.77 -3.26
N LEU A 97 -1.94 -4.30 -2.12
CA LEU A 97 -3.35 -4.28 -1.73
C LEU A 97 -3.84 -2.87 -1.38
N CYS A 98 -3.03 -2.08 -0.67
CA CYS A 98 -3.34 -0.69 -0.31
C CYS A 98 -2.94 0.33 -1.37
N ASP A 99 -2.22 -0.08 -2.41
CA ASP A 99 -1.71 0.81 -3.45
C ASP A 99 -0.85 1.97 -2.90
N GLY A 100 0.00 1.71 -1.91
CA GLY A 100 0.82 2.73 -1.26
C GLY A 100 0.13 3.51 -0.14
N HIS A 101 -1.17 3.34 0.04
CA HIS A 101 -1.95 4.02 1.07
C HIS A 101 -2.01 3.22 2.38
N TYR A 102 -0.83 2.86 2.92
CA TYR A 102 -0.75 1.99 4.10
C TYR A 102 -1.32 2.63 5.38
N MET A 103 -1.14 3.94 5.58
CA MET A 103 -1.65 4.69 6.75
C MET A 103 -2.00 6.13 6.34
N PHE A 104 -3.11 6.65 6.87
CA PHE A 104 -3.55 8.05 6.61
C PHE A 104 -3.39 8.97 7.83
N SER A 105 -3.49 8.44 9.04
CA SER A 105 -3.57 9.25 10.26
C SER A 105 -2.22 9.73 10.80
N GLY A 106 -1.12 9.11 10.40
CA GLY A 106 0.23 9.47 10.86
C GLY A 106 1.14 8.25 11.03
N TYR A 107 2.23 8.47 11.76
CA TYR A 107 3.28 7.47 12.00
C TYR A 107 3.45 7.21 13.51
N LYS A 108 3.72 5.94 13.87
CA LYS A 108 3.96 5.45 15.24
C LYS A 108 2.74 5.42 16.16
N PHE A 109 2.50 6.45 16.98
CA PHE A 109 1.54 6.39 18.08
C PHE A 109 0.75 7.70 18.25
N ARG A 110 -0.40 7.61 18.93
CA ARG A 110 -1.13 8.75 19.49
C ARG A 110 -1.66 8.46 20.88
N ASP A 111 -1.89 9.52 21.64
CA ASP A 111 -2.60 9.44 22.91
C ASP A 111 -4.10 9.33 22.71
N THR A 112 -4.74 8.58 23.59
CA THR A 112 -6.20 8.39 23.73
C THR A 112 -6.56 8.57 25.21
N PRO A 113 -7.86 8.74 25.56
CA PRO A 113 -8.29 8.77 26.95
C PRO A 113 -7.88 7.53 27.77
N SER A 114 -7.69 6.37 27.10
CA SER A 114 -7.36 5.09 27.73
C SER A 114 -5.86 4.76 27.70
N GLY A 115 -5.01 5.71 27.28
CA GLY A 115 -3.56 5.53 27.11
C GLY A 115 -3.09 5.70 25.67
N THR A 116 -1.91 5.20 25.34
CA THR A 116 -1.29 5.38 24.02
C THR A 116 -1.56 4.19 23.10
N VAL A 117 -1.90 4.46 21.83
CA VAL A 117 -2.19 3.43 20.82
C VAL A 117 -1.40 3.68 19.53
N PHE A 118 -1.16 2.63 18.76
CA PHE A 118 -0.63 2.76 17.39
C PHE A 118 -1.67 3.40 16.46
N TYR A 119 -1.20 4.18 15.49
CA TYR A 119 -2.04 4.63 14.39
C TYR A 119 -2.58 3.43 13.57
N LEU A 120 -3.75 3.63 12.99
CA LEU A 120 -4.42 2.62 12.16
C LEU A 120 -3.70 2.46 10.82
N SER A 121 -3.62 1.21 10.36
CA SER A 121 -2.96 0.85 9.10
C SER A 121 -3.83 -0.09 8.29
N PHE A 122 -3.52 -0.23 7.01
CA PHE A 122 -4.21 -1.16 6.13
C PHE A 122 -4.08 -2.61 6.62
N GLY A 123 -2.96 -2.94 7.27
CA GLY A 123 -2.78 -4.24 7.93
C GLY A 123 -3.80 -4.47 9.06
N HIS A 124 -4.04 -3.48 9.91
CA HIS A 124 -5.07 -3.56 10.95
C HIS A 124 -6.48 -3.73 10.35
N TYR A 125 -6.77 -3.01 9.27
CA TYR A 125 -8.03 -3.10 8.54
C TYR A 125 -8.25 -4.48 7.90
N LEU A 126 -7.24 -5.03 7.21
CA LEU A 126 -7.29 -6.38 6.64
C LEU A 126 -7.51 -7.44 7.71
N HIS A 127 -6.82 -7.32 8.85
CA HIS A 127 -6.99 -8.25 9.97
C HIS A 127 -8.43 -8.19 10.50
N ALA A 128 -8.97 -6.99 10.72
CA ALA A 128 -10.33 -6.80 11.24
C ALA A 128 -11.44 -7.32 10.30
N LYS A 129 -11.21 -7.31 8.97
CA LYS A 129 -12.17 -7.79 7.97
C LYS A 129 -11.99 -9.26 7.59
N GLU A 130 -10.99 -9.94 8.15
CA GLU A 130 -10.48 -11.25 7.74
C GLU A 130 -10.00 -11.26 6.27
N PRO A 131 -8.69 -11.45 5.99
CA PRO A 131 -8.14 -11.21 4.66
C PRO A 131 -8.83 -11.94 3.50
N ALA A 132 -9.23 -13.20 3.71
CA ALA A 132 -9.93 -13.98 2.68
C ALA A 132 -11.33 -13.43 2.38
N LYS A 133 -12.12 -13.08 3.40
CA LYS A 133 -13.45 -12.49 3.23
C LYS A 133 -13.35 -11.11 2.60
N TRP A 134 -12.41 -10.30 3.07
CA TRP A 134 -12.12 -8.99 2.51
C TRP A 134 -11.76 -9.09 1.01
N ALA A 135 -10.86 -10.01 0.63
CA ALA A 135 -10.43 -10.15 -0.76
C ALA A 135 -11.57 -10.58 -1.70
N GLN A 136 -12.48 -11.44 -1.23
CA GLN A 136 -13.66 -11.82 -2.00
C GLN A 136 -14.61 -10.64 -2.24
N TRP A 137 -14.76 -9.73 -1.28
CA TRP A 137 -15.50 -8.49 -1.47
C TRP A 137 -14.75 -7.54 -2.41
N ALA A 138 -13.45 -7.35 -2.19
CA ALA A 138 -12.62 -6.36 -2.87
C ALA A 138 -12.45 -6.67 -4.37
N LYS A 139 -12.47 -7.94 -4.78
CA LYS A 139 -12.23 -8.34 -6.18
C LYS A 139 -13.19 -7.71 -7.20
N ALA A 140 -14.37 -7.28 -6.75
CA ALA A 140 -15.40 -6.63 -7.57
C ALA A 140 -15.50 -5.12 -7.33
N LYS A 141 -14.55 -4.51 -6.60
CA LYS A 141 -14.54 -3.09 -6.26
C LYS A 141 -13.46 -2.35 -7.05
N SER A 142 -13.64 -1.04 -7.19
CA SER A 142 -12.57 -0.16 -7.67
C SER A 142 -11.56 0.13 -6.55
N ARG A 143 -10.34 0.53 -6.91
CA ARG A 143 -9.33 0.99 -5.94
C ARG A 143 -9.87 2.12 -5.05
N LEU A 144 -10.53 3.11 -5.66
CA LEU A 144 -11.17 4.22 -4.95
C LEU A 144 -12.17 3.72 -3.89
N ALA A 145 -13.03 2.75 -4.23
CA ALA A 145 -14.02 2.22 -3.29
C ALA A 145 -13.36 1.49 -2.11
N ILE A 146 -12.28 0.75 -2.36
CA ILE A 146 -11.52 0.03 -1.33
C ILE A 146 -10.84 1.01 -0.36
N LEU A 147 -10.20 2.05 -0.89
CA LEU A 147 -9.50 3.04 -0.09
C LEU A 147 -10.48 3.91 0.71
N ASN A 148 -11.64 4.24 0.15
CA ASN A 148 -12.70 4.91 0.91
C ASN A 148 -13.23 4.03 2.06
N ASP A 149 -13.48 2.72 1.83
CA ASP A 149 -13.90 1.82 2.92
C ASP A 149 -12.84 1.73 4.03
N PHE A 150 -11.55 1.74 3.66
CA PHE A 150 -10.47 1.79 4.64
C PHE A 150 -10.45 3.10 5.44
N ILE A 151 -10.63 4.25 4.79
CA ILE A 151 -10.73 5.56 5.47
C ILE A 151 -11.93 5.58 6.42
N ASP A 152 -13.09 5.09 5.97
CA ASP A 152 -14.32 5.04 6.76
C ASP A 152 -14.14 4.15 8.00
N TRP A 153 -13.53 2.98 7.82
CA TRP A 153 -13.18 2.11 8.93
C TRP A 153 -12.20 2.78 9.91
N CYS A 154 -11.22 3.52 9.40
CA CYS A 154 -10.29 4.26 10.25
C CYS A 154 -11.01 5.31 11.10
N ILE A 155 -11.87 6.12 10.50
CA ILE A 155 -12.65 7.15 11.21
C ILE A 155 -13.48 6.50 12.32
N SER A 156 -14.23 5.44 12.00
CA SER A 156 -15.05 4.71 12.97
C SER A 156 -14.21 4.20 14.15
N LYS A 157 -13.02 3.65 13.89
CA LYS A 157 -12.13 3.16 14.95
C LYS A 157 -11.51 4.27 15.79
N GLU A 158 -11.23 5.43 15.20
CA GLU A 158 -10.76 6.57 15.99
C GLU A 158 -11.87 7.16 16.87
N GLU A 159 -13.11 7.19 16.37
CA GLU A 159 -14.27 7.58 17.18
C GLU A 159 -14.49 6.61 18.35
N GLU A 160 -14.37 5.30 18.13
CA GLU A 160 -14.44 4.28 19.20
C GLU A 160 -13.34 4.46 20.26
N ARG A 161 -12.10 4.74 19.84
CA ARG A 161 -10.95 4.96 20.74
C ARG A 161 -11.08 6.25 21.55
N GLY A 162 -11.84 7.22 21.04
CA GLY A 162 -11.95 8.55 21.62
C GLY A 162 -10.72 9.43 21.41
N PHE A 163 -10.85 10.67 21.86
CA PHE A 163 -9.87 11.74 21.68
C PHE A 163 -9.55 12.36 23.03
N THR A 164 -8.31 12.80 23.24
CA THR A 164 -7.90 13.49 24.47
C THR A 164 -8.61 14.83 24.65
N ASP A 165 -8.86 15.51 23.52
CA ASP A 165 -9.53 16.80 23.46
C ASP A 165 -10.07 17.06 22.03
N GLU A 166 -10.87 18.11 21.88
CA GLU A 166 -11.51 18.48 20.62
C GLU A 166 -10.50 18.95 19.55
N ASN A 167 -9.35 19.48 19.96
CA ASN A 167 -8.31 19.90 19.02
C ASN A 167 -7.59 18.68 18.40
N GLN A 168 -7.33 17.64 19.20
CA GLN A 168 -6.83 16.36 18.72
C GLN A 168 -7.84 15.72 17.75
N ARG A 169 -9.13 15.72 18.12
CA ARG A 169 -10.22 15.24 17.27
C ARG A 169 -10.22 15.92 15.91
N ASN A 170 -10.26 17.25 15.89
CA ASN A 170 -10.30 18.04 14.66
C ASN A 170 -9.06 17.81 13.79
N LYS A 171 -7.86 17.79 14.38
CA LYS A 171 -6.62 17.52 13.63
C LYS A 171 -6.61 16.12 13.02
N LEU A 172 -7.02 15.11 13.78
CA LEU A 172 -6.99 13.73 13.31
C LEU A 172 -8.03 13.48 12.20
N LEU A 173 -9.27 13.95 12.39
CA LEU A 173 -10.32 13.81 11.39
C LEU A 173 -10.05 14.62 10.13
N ALA A 174 -9.41 15.80 10.24
CA ALA A 174 -8.99 16.58 9.08
C ALA A 174 -7.98 15.83 8.20
N ARG A 175 -7.11 14.99 8.78
CA ARG A 175 -6.18 14.15 7.99
C ARG A 175 -6.93 13.13 7.15
N TYR A 176 -7.94 12.46 7.70
CA TYR A 176 -8.76 11.51 6.94
C TYR A 176 -9.61 12.21 5.86
N ALA A 177 -10.16 13.39 6.16
CA ALA A 177 -10.88 14.17 5.16
C ALA A 177 -9.96 14.57 3.98
N LYS A 178 -8.73 15.01 4.30
CA LYS A 178 -7.71 15.30 3.29
C LYS A 178 -7.34 14.05 2.47
N ALA A 179 -7.08 12.93 3.14
CA ALA A 179 -6.78 11.66 2.48
C ALA A 179 -7.88 11.22 1.50
N ARG A 180 -9.15 11.36 1.91
CA ARG A 180 -10.30 11.04 1.04
C ARG A 180 -10.30 11.89 -0.23
N GLU A 181 -10.00 13.18 -0.11
CA GLU A 181 -9.90 14.07 -1.26
C GLU A 181 -8.70 13.75 -2.17
N GLU A 182 -7.55 13.39 -1.58
CA GLU A 182 -6.36 12.99 -2.33
C GLU A 182 -6.59 11.71 -3.14
N VAL A 183 -7.13 10.67 -2.49
CA VAL A 183 -7.51 9.42 -3.17
C VAL A 183 -8.57 9.69 -4.24
N ARG A 184 -9.59 10.52 -3.95
CA ARG A 184 -10.60 10.87 -4.94
C ARG A 184 -9.97 11.52 -6.17
N LYS A 185 -9.08 12.49 -6.01
CA LYS A 185 -8.38 13.14 -7.13
C LYS A 185 -7.56 12.13 -7.92
N GLU A 186 -6.74 11.32 -7.23
CA GLU A 186 -5.87 10.34 -7.85
C GLU A 186 -6.63 9.38 -8.77
N TYR A 187 -7.80 8.89 -8.34
CA TYR A 187 -8.58 7.89 -9.09
C TYR A 187 -9.76 8.46 -9.90
N SER A 188 -10.03 9.77 -9.80
CA SER A 188 -10.99 10.45 -10.70
C SER A 188 -10.32 11.10 -11.91
N GLU A 189 -9.05 11.50 -11.79
CA GLU A 189 -8.26 12.08 -12.89
C GLU A 189 -7.61 11.00 -13.78
N LYS A 190 -7.50 9.75 -13.29
CA LYS A 190 -7.06 8.57 -14.06
C LYS A 190 -8.18 7.94 -14.91
N VAL A 191 -9.00 8.74 -15.60
CA VAL A 191 -9.81 8.25 -16.73
C VAL A 191 -8.88 8.17 -17.94
N PRO A 192 -8.78 7.05 -18.68
CA PRO A 192 -7.95 6.99 -19.88
C PRO A 192 -8.42 8.06 -20.85
N SER A 193 -7.59 9.06 -21.13
CA SER A 193 -7.85 10.05 -22.15
C SER A 193 -7.62 9.46 -23.54
N ALA A 194 -8.31 8.36 -23.87
CA ALA A 194 -8.39 7.85 -25.23
C ALA A 194 -9.12 8.83 -26.18
N ASP A 195 -9.85 9.80 -25.63
CA ASP A 195 -10.70 10.74 -26.38
C ASP A 195 -10.18 12.17 -26.49
N ARG A 196 -9.02 12.51 -25.88
CA ARG A 196 -8.39 13.84 -26.09
C ARG A 196 -7.64 13.91 -27.41
N ASP A 197 -7.01 12.83 -27.85
CA ASP A 197 -6.25 12.82 -29.11
C ASP A 197 -7.15 12.72 -30.35
N ALA A 198 -8.33 12.10 -30.25
CA ALA A 198 -9.30 12.04 -31.34
C ALA A 198 -9.96 13.41 -31.64
N ARG A 199 -10.09 14.28 -30.64
CA ARG A 199 -10.68 15.62 -30.79
C ARG A 199 -9.71 16.65 -31.37
N ASN A 200 -8.40 16.46 -31.20
CA ASN A 200 -7.39 17.36 -31.77
C ASN A 200 -7.02 17.01 -33.22
N ARG A 201 -7.13 15.73 -33.64
CA ARG A 201 -6.89 15.34 -35.05
C ARG A 201 -8.00 15.81 -36.01
N LYS A 202 -9.26 15.92 -35.57
CA LYS A 202 -10.35 16.42 -36.43
C LYS A 202 -10.32 17.93 -36.70
N LYS A 203 -9.48 18.70 -36.00
CA LYS A 203 -9.35 20.16 -36.23
C LYS A 203 -8.21 20.53 -37.18
N THR A 204 -7.29 19.62 -37.48
CA THR A 204 -6.14 19.87 -38.36
C THR A 204 -6.40 19.52 -39.83
N ASP A 205 -7.47 18.79 -40.15
CA ASP A 205 -7.80 18.40 -41.54
C ASP A 205 -8.85 19.32 -42.21
N LYS A 206 -9.08 20.51 -41.66
CA LYS A 206 -9.85 21.58 -42.31
C LYS A 206 -9.00 22.83 -42.43
N LYS A 207 -8.03 22.81 -43.34
CA LYS A 207 -7.53 23.99 -44.02
C LYS A 207 -6.97 23.61 -45.39
#